data_AF-A0A1G2RXA5-F1
#
_entry.id   AF-A0A1G2RXA5-F1
#
_cell.length_a   1.000
_cell.length_b   1.000
_cell.length_c   1.000
_cell.angle_alpha   90.00
_cell.angle_beta   90.00
_cell.angle_gamma   90.00
#
_symmetry.space_group_name_H-M   'P 1'
#
loop_
_entity.id
_entity.type
_entity.pdbx_description
1 polymer ?
#
loop_
_entity_poly.entity_id
_entity_poly.type
_entity_poly.pdbx_seq_one_letter_code
_entity_poly.pdbx_strand_id
1 'polypeptide(L)'
;MLVAVALFALLGGIVFQFFVSGFVLQRNTLSIQESTNQVSFMAEYMGRALRQAKKELADPAACLTGVGRGWNYEVSPTNDSITFLDRNGICRHFLLSGNQIMEQISTDHQAANFGAAQSLTPLAMTVTNFRVVQQGADQQVALQPRVTFVIEAEGKGAAAKVRVQTTISQRTFDVVY
;
A
#
# COMPACT_ATOMS: atom_id res chain seq x y z
N MET A 1 -45.40 8.64 44.07
CA MET A 1 -44.46 7.55 43.73
C MET A 1 -44.48 7.19 42.25
N LEU A 2 -45.65 6.91 41.64
CA LEU A 2 -45.77 6.52 40.23
C LEU A 2 -45.21 7.56 39.24
N VAL A 3 -45.49 8.85 39.47
CA VAL A 3 -44.95 9.96 38.67
C VAL A 3 -43.42 10.04 38.72
N ALA A 4 -42.83 9.82 39.90
CA ALA A 4 -41.38 9.85 40.07
C ALA A 4 -40.69 8.69 39.33
N VAL A 5 -41.28 7.49 39.38
CA VAL A 5 -40.79 6.32 38.62
C VAL A 5 -40.87 6.57 37.11
N ALA A 6 -41.95 7.18 36.63
CA ALA A 6 -42.10 7.52 35.21
C ALA A 6 -41.03 8.53 34.74
N LEU A 7 -40.76 9.57 35.53
CA LEU A 7 -39.70 10.54 35.22
C LEU A 7 -38.30 9.91 35.24
N PHE A 8 -38.02 9.05 36.22
CA PHE A 8 -36.75 8.33 36.29
C PHE A 8 -36.56 7.39 35.09
N ALA A 9 -37.60 6.66 34.69
CA ALA A 9 -37.54 5.78 33.52
C ALA A 9 -37.31 6.56 32.23
N LEU A 10 -37.95 7.72 32.08
CA LEU A 10 -37.77 8.60 30.92
C LEU A 10 -36.34 9.14 30.83
N LEU A 11 -35.80 9.66 31.94
CA LEU A 11 -34.41 10.15 31.99
C LEU A 11 -33.40 9.01 31.77
N GLY A 12 -33.64 7.84 32.38
CA GLY A 12 -32.81 6.65 32.19
C GLY A 12 -32.78 6.19 30.73
N GLY A 13 -33.93 6.19 30.05
CA GLY A 13 -34.03 5.86 28.63
C GLY A 13 -33.23 6.81 27.74
N ILE A 14 -33.28 8.12 28.02
CA ILE A 14 -32.51 9.13 27.28
C ILE A 14 -31.00 8.88 27.45
N VAL A 15 -30.53 8.68 28.68
CA VAL A 15 -29.10 8.43 28.96
C VAL A 15 -28.64 7.14 28.28
N PHE A 16 -29.45 6.08 28.32
CA PHE A 16 -29.13 4.81 27.67
C PHE A 16 -29.01 4.97 26.15
N GLN A 17 -29.88 5.76 25.51
CA GLN A 17 -29.81 6.03 24.08
C GLN A 17 -28.50 6.75 23.70
N PHE A 18 -28.09 7.74 24.49
CA PHE A 18 -26.80 8.42 24.31
C PHE A 18 -25.62 7.46 24.45
N PHE A 19 -25.69 6.55 25.41
CA PHE A 19 -24.66 5.55 25.64
C PHE A 19 -24.53 4.57 24.46
N VAL A 20 -25.66 4.06 23.94
CA VAL A 20 -25.68 3.19 22.75
C VAL A 20 -25.11 3.93 21.53
N SER A 21 -25.52 5.18 21.30
CA SER A 21 -24.98 5.99 20.21
C SER A 21 -23.48 6.21 20.34
N GLY A 22 -22.98 6.47 21.56
CA GLY A 22 -21.56 6.63 21.85
C GLY A 22 -20.75 5.38 21.50
N PHE A 23 -21.26 4.19 21.83
CA PHE A 23 -20.59 2.94 21.48
C PHE A 23 -20.50 2.69 19.98
N VAL A 24 -21.57 2.96 19.24
CA VAL A 24 -21.56 2.81 17.77
C VAL A 24 -20.51 3.73 17.16
N LEU A 25 -20.43 4.98 17.62
CA LEU A 25 -19.43 5.93 17.15
C LEU A 25 -18.01 5.46 17.45
N GLN A 26 -17.74 5.02 18.68
CA GLN A 26 -16.42 4.50 19.07
C GLN A 26 -15.99 3.29 18.23
N ARG A 27 -16.91 2.35 18.00
CA ARG A 27 -16.64 1.17 17.16
C ARG A 27 -16.29 1.55 15.73
N ASN A 28 -17.00 2.51 15.14
CA ASN A 28 -16.72 3.00 13.79
C ASN A 28 -15.36 3.71 13.73
N THR A 29 -15.06 4.56 14.70
CA THR A 29 -13.77 5.25 14.80
C THR A 29 -12.60 4.27 14.93
N LEU A 30 -12.73 3.22 15.76
CA LEU A 30 -11.70 2.18 15.89
C LEU A 30 -11.46 1.45 14.57
N SER A 31 -12.52 1.13 13.80
CA SER A 31 -12.37 0.48 12.50
C SER A 31 -11.68 1.38 11.46
N ILE A 32 -11.97 2.68 11.47
CA ILE A 32 -11.29 3.68 10.62
C ILE A 32 -9.81 3.77 10.98
N GLN A 33 -9.51 3.89 12.28
CA GLN A 33 -8.13 3.99 12.77
C GLN A 33 -7.32 2.75 12.41
N GLU A 34 -7.87 1.56 12.62
CA GLU A 34 -7.19 0.32 12.26
C GLU A 34 -6.90 0.26 10.75
N SER A 35 -7.90 0.55 9.92
CA SER A 35 -7.70 0.55 8.46
C SER A 35 -6.65 1.58 8.03
N THR A 36 -6.66 2.76 8.63
CA THR A 36 -5.68 3.82 8.34
C THR A 36 -4.27 3.42 8.75
N ASN A 37 -4.11 2.81 9.93
CA ASN A 37 -2.83 2.33 10.44
C ASN A 37 -2.25 1.24 9.54
N GLN A 38 -3.07 0.28 9.10
CA GLN A 38 -2.65 -0.81 8.22
C GLN A 38 -2.23 -0.30 6.83
N VAL A 39 -3.00 0.60 6.22
CA VAL A 39 -2.59 1.22 4.93
C VAL A 39 -1.31 2.04 5.10
N SER A 40 -1.18 2.79 6.20
CA SER A 40 0.01 3.60 6.48
C SER A 40 1.26 2.73 6.68
N PHE A 41 1.15 1.64 7.44
CA PHE A 41 2.24 0.68 7.62
C PHE A 41 2.70 0.11 6.28
N MET A 42 1.76 -0.32 5.44
CA MET A 42 2.07 -0.85 4.13
C MET A 42 2.71 0.21 3.22
N ALA A 43 2.16 1.43 3.19
CA ALA A 43 2.72 2.52 2.38
C ALA A 43 4.15 2.87 2.82
N GLU A 44 4.45 2.86 4.13
CA GLU A 44 5.80 3.07 4.64
C GLU A 44 6.74 1.90 4.30
N TYR A 45 6.26 0.66 4.41
CA TYR A 45 7.02 -0.53 4.02
C TYR A 45 7.41 -0.49 2.54
N MET A 46 6.42 -0.31 1.66
CA MET A 46 6.64 -0.18 0.22
C MET A 46 7.54 1.01 -0.09
N GLY A 47 7.31 2.16 0.54
CA GLY A 47 8.13 3.35 0.37
C GLY A 47 9.58 3.11 0.78
N ARG A 48 9.84 2.42 1.89
CA ARG A 48 11.19 2.06 2.33
C ARG A 48 11.88 1.10 1.35
N ALA A 49 11.16 0.14 0.78
CA ALA A 49 11.70 -0.77 -0.21
C ALA A 49 12.00 -0.04 -1.54
N LEU A 50 11.05 0.75 -2.05
CA LEU A 50 11.19 1.51 -3.29
C LEU A 50 12.31 2.56 -3.26
N ARG A 51 12.59 3.17 -2.09
CA ARG A 51 13.73 4.09 -1.91
C ARG A 51 15.09 3.40 -2.11
N GLN A 52 15.13 2.08 -1.95
CA GLN A 52 16.36 1.28 -2.09
C GLN A 52 16.53 0.68 -3.48
N ALA A 53 15.61 0.98 -4.41
CA ALA A 53 15.71 0.54 -5.78
C ALA A 53 17.03 1.01 -6.42
N LYS A 54 17.64 0.11 -7.18
CA LYS A 54 18.83 0.33 -7.98
C LYS A 54 18.48 0.27 -9.46
N LYS A 55 19.30 0.96 -10.24
CA LYS A 55 19.29 0.85 -11.69
C LYS A 55 19.73 -0.56 -12.10
N GLU A 56 18.98 -1.21 -12.98
CA GLU A 56 19.35 -2.47 -13.60
C GLU A 56 20.45 -2.22 -14.63
N LEU A 57 21.61 -2.84 -14.44
CA LEU A 57 22.79 -2.66 -15.29
C LEU A 57 23.26 -3.98 -15.89
N ALA A 58 22.66 -5.11 -15.51
CA ALA A 58 22.98 -6.41 -16.09
C ALA A 58 22.56 -6.46 -17.57
N ASP A 59 23.32 -7.25 -18.34
CA ASP A 59 23.05 -7.50 -19.76
C ASP A 59 23.26 -9.00 -20.03
N PRO A 60 22.18 -9.80 -20.18
CA PRO A 60 20.78 -9.37 -20.22
C PRO A 60 20.23 -8.94 -18.83
N ALA A 61 19.19 -8.12 -18.83
CA ALA A 61 18.49 -7.71 -17.60
C ALA A 61 17.84 -8.91 -16.91
N ALA A 62 18.05 -9.04 -15.59
CA ALA A 62 17.59 -10.19 -14.80
C ALA A 62 16.28 -9.91 -14.06
N CYS A 63 16.11 -8.68 -13.55
CA CYS A 63 14.95 -8.30 -12.76
C CYS A 63 13.93 -7.48 -13.56
N LEU A 64 14.39 -6.49 -14.33
CA LEU A 64 13.52 -5.62 -15.11
C LEU A 64 13.43 -6.10 -16.57
N THR A 65 12.77 -7.23 -16.78
CA THR A 65 12.77 -7.92 -18.09
C THR A 65 11.88 -7.24 -19.13
N GLY A 66 10.88 -6.43 -18.73
CA GLY A 66 9.98 -5.74 -19.64
C GLY A 66 10.54 -4.43 -20.20
N VAL A 67 11.30 -3.69 -19.38
CA VAL A 67 11.93 -2.41 -19.79
C VAL A 67 13.42 -2.54 -20.09
N GLY A 68 14.08 -3.52 -19.48
CA GLY A 68 15.49 -3.84 -19.70
C GLY A 68 16.46 -2.95 -18.91
N ARG A 69 17.70 -2.96 -19.39
CA ARG A 69 18.84 -2.26 -18.80
C ARG A 69 18.62 -0.74 -18.77
N GLY A 70 19.11 -0.09 -17.72
CA GLY A 70 19.07 1.37 -17.52
C GLY A 70 17.89 1.84 -16.66
N TRP A 71 16.89 0.99 -16.43
CA TRP A 71 15.72 1.36 -15.64
C TRP A 71 15.88 1.01 -14.16
N ASN A 72 15.12 1.69 -13.29
CA ASN A 72 15.14 1.48 -11.83
C ASN A 72 13.89 0.76 -11.34
N TYR A 73 12.80 0.95 -12.07
CA TYR A 73 11.49 0.38 -11.79
C TYR A 73 10.86 -0.04 -13.12
N GLU A 74 10.04 -1.08 -13.04
CA GLU A 74 9.18 -1.54 -14.11
C GLU A 74 7.74 -1.57 -13.58
N VAL A 75 6.86 -0.80 -14.20
CA VAL A 75 5.43 -0.75 -13.85
C VAL A 75 4.65 -1.57 -14.87
N SER A 76 3.67 -2.36 -14.41
CA SER A 76 2.83 -3.13 -15.34
C SER A 76 2.06 -2.23 -16.30
N PRO A 77 1.69 -2.72 -17.51
CA PRO A 77 0.86 -1.97 -18.44
C PRO A 77 -0.49 -1.53 -17.85
N THR A 78 -1.03 -2.30 -16.91
CA THR A 78 -2.27 -2.02 -16.15
C THR A 78 -2.06 -1.07 -14.97
N ASN A 79 -0.81 -0.70 -14.66
CA ASN A 79 -0.41 0.15 -13.53
C ASN A 79 -0.79 -0.42 -12.14
N ASP A 80 -0.98 -1.73 -12.02
CA ASP A 80 -1.41 -2.43 -10.79
C ASP A 80 -0.27 -3.19 -10.09
N SER A 81 0.95 -3.10 -10.62
CA SER A 81 2.12 -3.72 -10.02
C SER A 81 3.39 -2.99 -10.39
N ILE A 82 4.42 -3.22 -9.59
CA ILE A 82 5.74 -2.63 -9.76
C ILE A 82 6.82 -3.63 -9.38
N THR A 83 7.81 -3.76 -10.27
CA THR A 83 9.02 -4.55 -10.08
C THR A 83 10.22 -3.64 -9.96
N PHE A 84 11.15 -3.96 -9.07
CA PHE A 84 12.39 -3.22 -8.89
C PHE A 84 13.51 -4.10 -8.32
N LEU A 85 14.74 -3.71 -8.64
CA LEU A 85 15.94 -4.33 -8.09
C LEU A 85 16.34 -3.63 -6.79
N ASP A 86 16.33 -4.34 -5.65
CA ASP A 86 16.71 -3.77 -4.35
C ASP A 86 18.23 -3.52 -4.25
N ARG A 87 18.67 -2.81 -3.21
CA ARG A 87 20.09 -2.52 -2.93
C ARG A 87 20.94 -3.78 -2.83
N ASN A 88 20.38 -4.89 -2.36
CA ASN A 88 21.06 -6.18 -2.24
C ASN A 88 21.07 -6.98 -3.55
N GLY A 89 20.60 -6.39 -4.65
CA GLY A 89 20.44 -7.05 -5.94
C GLY A 89 19.23 -7.99 -5.99
N ILE A 90 18.39 -8.04 -4.96
CA ILE A 90 17.23 -8.94 -4.94
C ILE A 90 16.08 -8.30 -5.71
N CYS A 91 15.46 -9.05 -6.61
CA CYS A 91 14.29 -8.57 -7.34
C CYS A 91 13.06 -8.63 -6.45
N ARG A 92 12.33 -7.53 -6.36
CA ARG A 92 11.08 -7.40 -5.60
C ARG A 92 9.96 -6.99 -6.52
N HIS A 93 8.78 -7.51 -6.24
CA HIS A 93 7.58 -7.23 -7.01
C HIS A 93 6.40 -7.02 -6.07
N PHE A 94 5.75 -5.86 -6.18
CA PHE A 94 4.50 -5.57 -5.49
C PHE A 94 3.36 -5.66 -6.49
N LEU A 95 2.32 -6.42 -6.17
CA LEU A 95 1.14 -6.55 -7.01
C LEU A 95 -0.16 -6.52 -6.21
N LEU A 96 -1.24 -6.10 -6.85
CA LEU A 96 -2.58 -6.37 -6.38
C LEU A 96 -3.03 -7.74 -6.89
N SER A 97 -3.30 -8.68 -5.98
CA SER A 97 -3.85 -10.00 -6.32
C SER A 97 -5.16 -10.20 -5.57
N GLY A 98 -6.26 -10.31 -6.33
CA GLY A 98 -7.60 -10.25 -5.77
C GLY A 98 -7.83 -8.90 -5.09
N ASN A 99 -7.96 -8.91 -3.77
CA ASN A 99 -8.25 -7.72 -2.95
C ASN A 99 -7.13 -7.43 -1.93
N GLN A 100 -5.93 -7.96 -2.15
CA GLN A 100 -4.80 -7.81 -1.25
C GLN A 100 -3.56 -7.37 -2.03
N ILE A 101 -2.77 -6.49 -1.42
CA ILE A 101 -1.44 -6.19 -1.94
C ILE A 101 -0.49 -7.27 -1.44
N MET A 102 0.21 -7.86 -2.39
CA MET A 102 1.15 -8.95 -2.19
C MET A 102 2.55 -8.49 -2.56
N GLU A 103 3.55 -9.02 -1.86
CA GLU A 103 4.96 -8.91 -2.22
C GLU A 103 5.48 -10.27 -2.67
N GLN A 104 6.26 -10.26 -3.74
CA GLN A 104 7.07 -11.38 -4.18
C GLN A 104 8.54 -10.96 -4.19
N ILE A 105 9.40 -11.85 -3.70
CA ILE A 105 10.84 -11.62 -3.60
C ILE A 105 11.55 -12.77 -4.31
N SER A 106 12.48 -12.47 -5.21
CA SER A 106 13.27 -13.49 -5.92
C SER A 106 14.22 -14.22 -4.98
N THR A 107 14.49 -15.50 -5.24
CA THR A 107 15.52 -16.27 -4.50
C THR A 107 16.94 -16.08 -5.04
N ASP A 108 17.09 -15.66 -6.29
CA ASP A 108 18.37 -15.64 -7.02
C ASP A 108 18.55 -14.39 -7.90
N HIS A 109 17.93 -13.27 -7.52
CA HIS A 109 18.02 -11.97 -8.22
C HIS A 109 17.26 -11.89 -9.55
N GLN A 110 16.65 -12.99 -10.02
CA GLN A 110 15.91 -13.05 -11.28
C GLN A 110 14.41 -12.87 -11.07
N ALA A 111 13.75 -12.14 -11.97
CA ALA A 111 12.30 -12.05 -12.00
C ALA A 111 11.61 -13.39 -12.34
N ALA A 112 12.33 -14.30 -13.01
CA ALA A 112 11.81 -15.64 -13.31
C ALA A 112 11.57 -16.51 -12.07
N ASN A 113 12.25 -16.20 -10.96
CA ASN A 113 12.27 -17.03 -9.75
C ASN A 113 11.72 -16.28 -8.54
N PHE A 114 10.62 -15.55 -8.73
CA PHE A 114 9.87 -15.01 -7.61
C PHE A 114 9.39 -16.13 -6.68
N GLY A 115 9.64 -15.95 -5.39
CA GLY A 115 9.13 -16.83 -4.35
C GLY A 115 7.61 -16.73 -4.18
N ALA A 116 7.10 -17.42 -3.17
CA ALA A 116 5.68 -17.36 -2.81
C ALA A 116 5.26 -15.92 -2.50
N ALA A 117 4.09 -15.52 -3.00
CA ALA A 117 3.51 -14.21 -2.72
C ALA A 117 3.11 -14.10 -1.25
N GLN A 118 3.60 -13.06 -0.57
CA GLN A 118 3.29 -12.76 0.82
C GLN A 118 2.35 -11.57 0.90
N SER A 119 1.24 -11.69 1.65
CA SER A 119 0.31 -10.58 1.82
C SER A 119 0.89 -9.49 2.72
N LEU A 120 0.90 -8.25 2.23
CA LEU A 120 1.21 -7.05 3.01
C LEU A 120 -0.03 -6.47 3.70
N THR A 121 -1.22 -6.88 3.24
CA THR A 121 -2.51 -6.43 3.80
C THR A 121 -3.20 -7.52 4.62
N PRO A 122 -3.85 -7.19 5.75
CA PRO A 122 -4.59 -8.16 6.53
C PRO A 122 -5.87 -8.61 5.79
N LEU A 123 -6.36 -9.84 6.06
CA LEU A 123 -7.60 -10.37 5.47
C LEU A 123 -8.87 -9.58 5.87
N ALA A 124 -8.79 -8.78 6.93
CA ALA A 124 -9.87 -7.91 7.38
C ALA A 124 -10.02 -6.64 6.52
N MET A 125 -9.08 -6.39 5.61
CA MET A 125 -9.08 -5.26 4.69
C MET A 125 -9.31 -5.72 3.26
N THR A 126 -9.96 -4.87 2.47
CA THR A 126 -10.18 -5.06 1.04
C THR A 126 -9.54 -3.90 0.30
N VAL A 127 -8.52 -4.17 -0.51
CA VAL A 127 -7.93 -3.19 -1.40
C VAL A 127 -8.78 -3.13 -2.66
N THR A 128 -9.39 -1.97 -2.90
CA THR A 128 -10.28 -1.75 -4.05
C THR A 128 -9.52 -1.19 -5.25
N ASN A 129 -8.43 -0.47 -4.99
CA ASN A 129 -7.62 0.12 -6.04
C ASN A 129 -6.16 0.18 -5.59
N PHE A 130 -5.26 -0.26 -6.46
CA PHE A 130 -3.84 -0.04 -6.32
C PHE A 130 -3.31 0.41 -7.67
N ARG A 131 -2.74 1.62 -7.71
CA ARG A 131 -2.23 2.21 -8.95
C ARG A 131 -0.84 2.76 -8.76
N VAL A 132 0.06 2.45 -9.68
CA VAL A 132 1.46 2.89 -9.66
C VAL A 132 1.77 3.68 -10.93
N VAL A 133 2.49 4.78 -10.81
CA VAL A 133 2.94 5.60 -11.94
C VAL A 133 4.40 5.96 -11.69
N GLN A 134 5.23 5.82 -12.73
CA GLN A 134 6.65 6.16 -12.70
C GLN A 134 6.92 7.42 -13.53
N GLN A 135 7.87 8.23 -13.08
CA GLN A 135 8.35 9.44 -13.76
C GLN A 135 9.87 9.57 -13.63
N GLY A 136 10.52 10.20 -14.62
CA GLY A 136 11.94 10.52 -14.56
C GLY A 136 12.88 9.31 -14.63
N ALA A 137 12.47 8.22 -15.28
CA ALA A 137 13.32 7.04 -15.50
C ALA A 137 13.93 6.97 -16.91
N ASP A 138 13.74 8.05 -17.68
CA ASP A 138 14.31 8.21 -19.00
C ASP A 138 15.83 8.44 -18.89
N GLN A 139 16.62 7.75 -19.71
CA GLN A 139 18.07 7.95 -19.78
C GLN A 139 18.46 9.27 -20.46
N GLN A 140 17.52 9.93 -21.13
CA GLN A 140 17.77 11.18 -21.87
C GLN A 140 17.77 12.42 -20.98
N VAL A 141 17.22 12.33 -19.76
CA VAL A 141 17.07 13.47 -18.85
C VAL A 141 17.67 13.09 -17.50
N ALA A 142 18.54 13.93 -16.95
CA ALA A 142 19.09 13.77 -15.60
C ALA A 142 18.06 14.09 -14.50
N LEU A 143 16.85 13.55 -14.61
CA LEU A 143 15.81 13.65 -13.59
C LEU A 143 15.86 12.41 -12.72
N GLN A 144 15.78 12.56 -11.40
CA GLN A 144 15.79 11.40 -10.52
C GLN A 144 14.49 10.59 -10.68
N PRO A 145 14.55 9.27 -10.87
CA PRO A 145 13.39 8.40 -10.93
C PRO A 145 12.51 8.51 -9.69
N ARG A 146 11.20 8.68 -9.93
CA ARG A 146 10.16 8.74 -8.90
C ARG A 146 9.02 7.80 -9.23
N VAL A 147 8.48 7.18 -8.21
CA VAL A 147 7.29 6.33 -8.28
C VAL A 147 6.22 6.94 -7.40
N THR A 148 5.05 7.17 -7.95
CA THR A 148 3.85 7.54 -7.19
C THR A 148 2.93 6.35 -7.18
N PHE A 149 2.52 5.91 -5.99
CA PHE A 149 1.50 4.89 -5.86
C PHE A 149 0.30 5.42 -5.08
N VAL A 150 -0.87 4.91 -5.44
CA VAL A 150 -2.16 5.18 -4.81
C VAL A 150 -2.73 3.86 -4.32
N ILE A 151 -3.17 3.82 -3.08
CA ILE A 151 -3.88 2.70 -2.47
C ILE A 151 -5.23 3.22 -2.00
N GLU A 152 -6.30 2.56 -2.43
CA GLU A 152 -7.63 2.73 -1.88
C GLU A 152 -8.06 1.40 -1.25
N ALA A 153 -8.45 1.44 0.02
CA ALA A 153 -8.81 0.27 0.78
C ALA A 153 -9.98 0.54 1.73
N GLU A 154 -10.70 -0.53 2.05
CA GLU A 154 -11.90 -0.51 2.89
C GLU A 154 -11.80 -1.60 3.96
N GLY A 155 -12.19 -1.29 5.19
CA GLY A 155 -12.27 -2.27 6.27
C GLY A 155 -13.53 -3.13 6.14
N LYS A 156 -13.44 -4.44 6.40
CA LYS A 156 -14.62 -5.33 6.38
C LYS A 156 -15.67 -4.86 7.38
N GLY A 157 -16.84 -4.48 6.87
CA GLY A 157 -17.99 -4.04 7.67
C GLY A 157 -17.99 -2.56 8.05
N ALA A 158 -17.07 -1.76 7.53
CA ALA A 158 -17.06 -0.30 7.72
C ALA A 158 -17.25 0.42 6.38
N ALA A 159 -18.02 1.51 6.38
CA ALA A 159 -18.17 2.40 5.22
C ALA A 159 -16.92 3.26 4.96
N ALA A 160 -15.89 3.11 5.79
CA ALA A 160 -14.70 3.95 5.76
C ALA A 160 -13.75 3.53 4.65
N LYS A 161 -13.63 4.41 3.66
CA LYS A 161 -12.65 4.30 2.59
C LYS A 161 -11.40 5.06 2.99
N VAL A 162 -10.26 4.38 2.98
CA VAL A 162 -8.95 5.00 3.20
C VAL A 162 -8.26 5.10 1.86
N ARG A 163 -7.76 6.30 1.55
CA ARG A 163 -6.95 6.55 0.36
C ARG A 163 -5.62 7.13 0.79
N VAL A 164 -4.53 6.48 0.39
CA VAL A 164 -3.17 6.97 0.57
C VAL A 164 -2.52 7.11 -0.80
N GLN A 165 -1.85 8.25 -1.01
CA GLN A 165 -1.07 8.50 -2.20
C GLN A 165 0.29 9.03 -1.76
N THR A 166 1.35 8.37 -2.22
CA THR A 166 2.72 8.71 -1.84
C THR A 166 3.62 8.68 -3.06
N THR A 167 4.52 9.65 -3.14
CA THR A 167 5.58 9.70 -4.16
C THR A 167 6.92 9.42 -3.51
N ILE A 168 7.67 8.49 -4.08
CA ILE A 168 8.95 8.00 -3.60
C ILE A 168 9.99 8.18 -4.69
N SER A 169 11.13 8.78 -4.36
CA SER A 169 12.32 8.77 -5.21
C SER A 169 13.32 7.74 -4.69
N GLN A 170 14.18 7.24 -5.57
CA GLN A 170 15.34 6.47 -5.13
C GLN A 170 16.27 7.30 -4.23
N ARG A 171 17.00 6.64 -3.32
CA ARG A 171 18.00 7.29 -2.46
C ARG A 171 19.34 7.51 -3.17
N THR A 172 19.71 6.58 -4.05
CA THR A 172 20.93 6.70 -4.86
C THR A 172 20.70 7.76 -5.94
N PHE A 173 21.69 8.63 -6.19
CA PHE A 173 21.59 9.59 -7.28
C PHE A 173 21.48 8.86 -8.61
N ASP A 174 20.67 9.42 -9.50
CA ASP A 174 20.58 8.85 -10.82
C ASP A 174 21.88 9.11 -11.60
N VAL A 175 22.35 8.09 -12.29
CA VAL A 175 23.51 8.15 -13.17
C VAL A 175 23.05 7.72 -14.55
N VAL A 176 23.19 8.61 -15.53
CA VAL A 176 22.92 8.31 -16.93
C VAL A 176 23.97 7.30 -17.39
N TYR A 177 23.51 6.24 -18.06
CA TYR A 177 24.35 5.19 -18.64
C TYR A 177 24.25 5.22 -20.16
#